data_AF-A0A957S6Z6-F1
#
_entry.id   AF-A0A957S6Z6-F1
#
_cell.length_a   1.000
_cell.length_b   1.000
_cell.length_c   1.000
_cell.angle_alpha   90.00
_cell.angle_beta   90.00
_cell.angle_gamma   90.00
#
_symmetry.space_group_name_H-M   'P 1'
#
loop_
_entity.id
_entity.type
_entity.pdbx_description
1 polymer ?
#
loop_
_entity_poly.entity_id
_entity_poly.type
_entity_poly.pdbx_seq_one_letter_code
_entity_poly.pdbx_strand_id
1 'polypeptide(L)'
;MPAVVLVLEDYHVITAPAIHESLAFLLDHLPLTLHLVISTRADPPLPLARLRGHGQLTEIRADDLRFTAAETALFLNERMALELSADEIQLLTARTEGWVVGLRLAALSMQGHIDKADFLRSFSGGHRYILNYLIEEVLNQQSPIVQAFLLYTSILTRLCGPLCDAVMRTNGSAHTVPRQPSQTTLEQIEQTNLFLIPLDDLRQWYRYHQLFAEVLQHRLRQSEPEIVPLLHQRASLWYAQQEYLADAIHHALWGTDFPRAAMLIEQVWSTLWDQGAIATLFAWVQALGDEMLPIRPSLYVSYAWGLALTGQIQKAEGTLNKVEATL
;
A
#
# COMPACT_ATOMS: atom_id res chain seq x y z
N MET A 1 9.90 -37.15 33.37
CA MET A 1 10.91 -36.17 32.89
C MET A 1 10.29 -34.78 32.99
N PRO A 2 11.06 -33.72 33.30
CA PRO A 2 10.53 -32.36 33.33
C PRO A 2 10.03 -31.95 31.94
N ALA A 3 9.00 -31.10 31.89
CA ALA A 3 8.57 -30.49 30.64
C ALA A 3 9.66 -29.53 30.14
N VAL A 4 10.01 -29.61 28.86
CA VAL A 4 11.00 -28.80 28.17
C VAL A 4 10.30 -28.01 27.08
N VAL A 5 10.62 -26.72 26.97
CA VAL A 5 10.17 -25.88 25.86
C VAL A 5 11.38 -25.61 24.95
N LEU A 6 11.26 -25.95 23.66
CA LEU A 6 12.24 -25.60 22.64
C LEU A 6 11.68 -24.43 21.83
N VAL A 7 12.40 -23.31 21.83
CA VAL A 7 12.06 -22.12 21.04
C VAL A 7 13.00 -22.03 19.86
N LEU A 8 12.44 -22.00 18.65
CA LEU A 8 13.16 -21.73 17.41
C LEU A 8 12.79 -20.33 16.94
N GLU A 9 13.75 -19.41 17.04
CA GLU A 9 13.59 -18.03 16.58
C GLU A 9 14.04 -17.91 15.11
N ASP A 10 13.38 -17.03 14.37
CA ASP A 10 13.69 -16.71 12.97
C ASP A 10 13.80 -17.93 12.02
N TYR A 11 12.87 -18.87 12.15
CA TYR A 11 12.91 -20.14 11.40
C TYR A 11 12.94 -19.97 9.88
N HIS A 12 12.36 -18.89 9.35
CA HIS A 12 12.42 -18.51 7.94
C HIS A 12 13.84 -18.36 7.35
N VAL A 13 14.88 -18.18 8.19
CA VAL A 13 16.29 -18.14 7.77
C VAL A 13 16.80 -19.54 7.38
N ILE A 14 16.16 -20.59 7.88
CA ILE A 14 16.48 -21.97 7.52
C ILE A 14 15.91 -22.26 6.14
N THR A 15 16.79 -22.55 5.18
CA THR A 15 16.42 -22.87 3.79
C THR A 15 16.72 -24.32 3.41
N ALA A 16 17.44 -25.06 4.25
CA ALA A 16 17.89 -26.41 3.95
C ALA A 16 16.74 -27.43 4.11
N PRO A 17 16.32 -28.13 3.01
CA PRO A 17 15.18 -29.05 3.06
C PRO A 17 15.31 -30.15 4.12
N ALA A 18 16.52 -30.70 4.31
CA ALA A 18 16.81 -31.74 5.29
C ALA A 18 16.48 -31.31 6.73
N ILE A 19 16.61 -30.02 7.06
CA ILE A 19 16.28 -29.49 8.40
C ILE A 19 14.76 -29.44 8.58
N HIS A 20 14.02 -29.06 7.55
CA HIS A 20 12.55 -29.06 7.57
C HIS A 20 12.00 -30.48 7.71
N GLU A 21 12.55 -31.44 6.96
CA GLU A 21 12.18 -32.85 7.05
C GLU A 21 12.46 -33.42 8.46
N SER A 22 13.62 -33.08 9.04
CA SER A 22 13.98 -33.50 10.40
C SER A 22 13.02 -32.91 11.45
N LEU A 23 12.61 -31.65 11.29
CA LEU A 23 11.67 -31.01 12.19
C LEU A 23 10.25 -31.58 12.04
N ALA A 24 9.82 -31.87 10.82
CA ALA A 24 8.55 -32.54 10.56
C ALA A 24 8.52 -33.94 11.19
N PHE A 25 9.62 -34.69 11.11
CA PHE A 25 9.77 -35.97 11.79
C PHE A 25 9.68 -35.82 13.33
N LEU A 26 10.34 -34.81 13.90
CA LEU A 26 10.26 -34.52 15.33
C LEU A 26 8.82 -34.19 15.77
N LEU A 27 8.09 -33.41 14.98
CA LEU A 27 6.69 -33.06 15.25
C LEU A 27 5.78 -34.30 15.26
N ASP A 28 6.04 -35.26 14.38
CA ASP A 28 5.25 -36.51 14.31
C ASP A 28 5.51 -37.47 15.48
N HIS A 29 6.65 -37.29 16.16
CA HIS A 29 7.07 -38.13 17.28
C HIS A 29 7.31 -37.31 18.55
N LEU A 30 6.67 -36.14 18.66
CA LEU A 30 6.93 -35.18 19.73
C LEU A 30 6.55 -35.82 21.08
N PRO A 31 7.50 -35.98 22.02
CA PRO A 31 7.17 -36.53 23.32
C PRO A 31 6.30 -35.54 24.11
N LEU A 32 5.40 -36.05 24.97
CA LEU A 32 4.51 -35.22 25.80
C LEU A 32 5.25 -34.25 26.73
N THR A 33 6.54 -34.47 26.97
CA THR A 33 7.40 -33.61 27.78
C THR A 33 8.10 -32.53 26.98
N LEU A 34 7.94 -32.44 25.66
CA LEU A 34 8.53 -31.42 24.82
C LEU A 34 7.44 -30.54 24.22
N HIS A 35 7.58 -29.23 24.33
CA HIS A 35 6.73 -28.25 23.66
C HIS A 35 7.59 -27.44 22.69
N LEU A 36 7.17 -27.31 21.44
CA LEU A 36 7.90 -26.58 20.42
C LEU A 36 7.22 -25.25 20.12
N VAL A 37 8.00 -24.16 20.19
CA VAL A 37 7.58 -22.82 19.80
C VAL A 37 8.44 -22.39 18.61
N ILE A 38 7.80 -21.92 17.54
CA ILE A 38 8.50 -21.44 16.34
C ILE A 38 8.09 -19.99 16.09
N SER A 39 9.07 -19.08 16.04
CA SER A 39 8.90 -17.73 15.52
C SER A 39 9.45 -17.68 14.09
N THR A 40 8.64 -17.14 13.18
CA THR A 40 8.96 -17.13 11.74
C THR A 40 8.20 -16.03 11.02
N ARG A 41 8.79 -15.49 9.95
CA ARG A 41 8.14 -14.52 9.07
C ARG A 41 7.29 -15.17 7.98
N ALA A 42 7.54 -16.44 7.66
CA ALA A 42 6.80 -17.16 6.62
C ALA A 42 6.29 -18.48 7.20
N ASP A 43 5.18 -18.99 6.65
CA ASP A 43 4.73 -20.33 6.99
C ASP A 43 5.83 -21.33 6.65
N PRO A 44 6.38 -22.04 7.65
CA PRO A 44 7.46 -22.98 7.41
C PRO A 44 6.93 -24.16 6.60
N PRO A 45 7.77 -24.84 5.79
CA PRO A 45 7.40 -26.01 5.00
C PRO A 45 7.23 -27.25 5.90
N LEU A 46 6.28 -27.15 6.82
CA LEU A 46 5.88 -28.16 7.80
C LEU A 46 4.43 -28.56 7.53
N PRO A 47 3.97 -29.72 8.02
CA PRO A 47 2.61 -30.21 7.79
C PRO A 47 1.56 -29.48 8.66
N LEU A 48 1.52 -28.14 8.59
CA LEU A 48 0.69 -27.27 9.43
C LEU A 48 -0.80 -27.57 9.32
N ALA A 49 -1.29 -27.87 8.11
CA ALA A 49 -2.70 -28.21 7.89
C ALA A 49 -3.13 -29.48 8.66
N ARG A 50 -2.23 -30.48 8.73
CA ARG A 50 -2.47 -31.71 9.50
C ARG A 50 -2.52 -31.41 11.00
N LEU A 51 -1.56 -30.64 11.51
CA LEU A 51 -1.52 -30.25 12.93
C LEU A 51 -2.75 -29.42 13.32
N ARG A 52 -3.19 -28.52 12.43
CA ARG A 52 -4.42 -27.73 12.58
C ARG A 52 -5.66 -28.62 12.66
N GLY A 53 -5.79 -29.59 11.74
CA GLY A 53 -6.90 -30.55 11.73
C GLY A 53 -6.98 -31.44 12.98
N HIS A 54 -5.84 -31.67 13.64
CA HIS A 54 -5.77 -32.43 14.89
C HIS A 54 -5.83 -31.57 16.16
N GLY A 55 -5.95 -30.25 16.06
CA GLY A 55 -5.93 -29.36 17.23
C GLY A 55 -4.58 -29.35 17.97
N GLN A 56 -3.49 -29.69 17.28
CA GLN A 56 -2.13 -29.78 17.82
C GLN A 56 -1.29 -28.53 17.55
N LEU A 57 -1.89 -27.49 16.97
CA LEU A 57 -1.25 -26.24 16.59
C LEU A 57 -1.97 -25.06 17.22
N THR A 58 -1.22 -24.20 17.90
CA THR A 58 -1.65 -22.84 18.25
C THR A 58 -0.92 -21.87 17.34
N GLU A 59 -1.67 -21.00 16.68
CA GLU A 59 -1.11 -20.01 15.74
C GLU A 59 -1.35 -18.63 16.32
N ILE A 60 -0.29 -17.82 16.34
CA ILE A 60 -0.36 -16.39 16.67
C ILE A 60 0.11 -15.67 15.40
N ARG A 61 -0.81 -14.98 14.74
CA ARG A 61 -0.61 -14.33 13.45
C ARG A 61 -0.43 -12.82 13.62
N ALA A 62 -0.15 -12.14 12.52
CA ALA A 62 0.05 -10.70 12.52
C ALA A 62 -1.13 -9.95 13.16
N ASP A 63 -2.37 -10.38 12.89
CA ASP A 63 -3.58 -9.76 13.47
C ASP A 63 -3.67 -9.95 14.99
N ASP A 64 -3.17 -11.07 15.53
CA ASP A 64 -3.10 -11.31 16.98
C ASP A 64 -2.00 -10.47 17.66
N LEU A 65 -0.95 -10.10 16.92
CA LEU A 65 0.19 -9.32 17.40
C LEU A 65 0.00 -7.80 17.22
N ARG A 66 -0.99 -7.38 16.43
CA ARG A 66 -1.31 -5.96 16.25
C ARG A 66 -1.83 -5.42 17.57
N PHE A 67 -1.27 -4.29 17.98
CA PHE A 67 -1.79 -3.61 19.16
C PHE A 67 -3.18 -3.07 18.86
N THR A 68 -4.10 -3.38 19.76
CA THR A 68 -5.37 -2.69 19.89
C THR A 68 -5.15 -1.22 20.24
N ALA A 69 -6.19 -0.40 20.09
CA ALA A 69 -6.12 1.01 20.51
C ALA A 69 -5.76 1.16 22.00
N ALA A 70 -6.26 0.25 22.85
CA ALA A 70 -5.96 0.23 24.28
C ALA A 70 -4.48 -0.12 24.54
N GLU A 71 -3.96 -1.18 23.90
CA GLU A 71 -2.54 -1.56 24.02
C GLU A 71 -1.61 -0.49 23.45
N THR A 72 -2.01 0.18 22.37
CA THR A 72 -1.25 1.28 21.77
C THR A 72 -1.17 2.46 22.74
N ALA A 73 -2.27 2.83 23.40
CA ALA A 73 -2.27 3.88 24.41
C ALA A 73 -1.36 3.53 25.60
N LEU A 74 -1.49 2.30 26.12
CA LEU A 74 -0.64 1.79 27.21
C LEU A 74 0.84 1.81 26.82
N PHE A 75 1.17 1.36 25.62
CA PHE A 75 2.55 1.34 25.14
C PHE A 75 3.13 2.75 24.97
N LEU A 76 2.42 3.65 24.29
CA LEU A 76 2.93 4.99 24.00
C LEU A 76 3.04 5.87 25.25
N ASN A 77 2.05 5.81 26.14
CA ASN A 77 2.01 6.69 27.30
C ASN A 77 2.67 6.09 28.54
N GLU A 78 2.42 4.81 28.85
CA GLU A 78 2.97 4.22 30.07
C GLU A 78 4.39 3.67 29.89
N ARG A 79 4.69 3.07 28.73
CA ARG A 79 6.03 2.50 28.47
C ARG A 79 6.99 3.49 27.84
N MET A 80 6.53 4.29 26.88
CA MET A 80 7.38 5.25 26.15
C MET A 80 7.33 6.67 26.72
N ALA A 81 6.46 6.94 27.70
CA ALA A 81 6.33 8.23 28.41
C ALA A 81 6.10 9.43 27.46
N LEU A 82 5.27 9.25 26.43
CA LEU A 82 5.03 10.28 25.43
C LEU A 82 3.91 11.27 25.77
N GLU A 83 3.03 10.93 26.72
CA GLU A 83 1.90 11.78 27.16
C GLU A 83 1.01 12.27 25.99
N LEU A 84 0.74 11.39 25.02
CA LEU A 84 -0.09 11.69 23.86
C LEU A 84 -1.58 11.70 24.23
N SER A 85 -2.33 12.59 23.58
CA SER A 85 -3.79 12.64 23.63
C SER A 85 -4.43 11.44 22.90
N ALA A 86 -5.72 11.21 23.14
CA ALA A 86 -6.47 10.14 22.50
C ALA A 86 -6.51 10.29 20.96
N ASP A 87 -6.67 11.51 20.45
CA ASP A 87 -6.70 11.80 19.02
C ASP A 87 -5.35 11.50 18.35
N GLU A 88 -4.25 11.83 19.04
CA GLU A 88 -2.88 11.55 18.58
C GLU A 88 -2.58 10.05 18.56
N ILE A 89 -3.03 9.32 19.58
CA ILE A 89 -2.93 7.85 19.63
C ILE A 89 -3.74 7.23 18.49
N GLN A 90 -4.96 7.72 18.26
CA GLN A 90 -5.80 7.24 17.17
C GLN A 90 -5.15 7.49 15.81
N LEU A 91 -4.57 8.68 15.61
CA LEU A 91 -3.84 9.03 14.40
C LEU A 91 -2.64 8.10 14.17
N LEU A 92 -1.82 7.85 15.20
CA LEU A 92 -0.70 6.92 15.10
C LEU A 92 -1.17 5.50 14.82
N THR A 93 -2.18 5.03 15.54
CA THR A 93 -2.74 3.67 15.38
C THR A 93 -3.26 3.48 13.96
N ALA A 94 -3.94 4.48 13.40
CA ALA A 94 -4.44 4.44 12.03
C ALA A 94 -3.30 4.38 11.01
N ARG A 95 -2.21 5.14 11.21
CA ARG A 95 -1.07 5.15 10.29
C ARG A 95 -0.20 3.91 10.40
N THR A 96 0.00 3.37 11.60
CA THR A 96 0.81 2.17 11.82
C THR A 96 0.01 0.88 11.68
N GLU A 97 -1.32 0.96 11.56
CA GLU A 97 -2.25 -0.18 11.59
C GLU A 97 -1.99 -1.13 12.78
N GLY A 98 -1.59 -0.57 13.94
CA GLY A 98 -1.26 -1.33 15.15
C GLY A 98 0.11 -2.05 15.10
N TRP A 99 0.94 -1.80 14.08
CA TRP A 99 2.25 -2.42 13.94
C TRP A 99 3.22 -1.94 15.03
N VAL A 100 3.55 -2.84 15.96
CA VAL A 100 4.34 -2.54 17.17
C VAL A 100 5.71 -1.94 16.86
N VAL A 101 6.41 -2.46 15.84
CA VAL A 101 7.72 -1.91 15.44
C VAL A 101 7.56 -0.51 14.87
N GLY A 102 6.53 -0.28 14.03
CA GLY A 102 6.19 1.05 13.54
C GLY A 102 5.88 2.04 14.66
N LEU A 103 5.07 1.63 15.64
CA LEU A 103 4.76 2.41 16.84
C LEU A 103 6.02 2.73 17.67
N ARG A 104 6.91 1.75 17.84
CA ARG A 104 8.18 1.95 18.55
C ARG A 104 9.10 2.93 17.81
N LEU A 105 9.22 2.81 16.49
CA LEU A 105 10.02 3.72 15.67
C LEU A 105 9.43 5.14 15.67
N ALA A 106 8.10 5.27 15.64
CA ALA A 106 7.39 6.53 15.83
C ALA A 106 7.77 7.15 17.18
N ALA A 107 7.62 6.37 18.25
CA ALA A 107 7.89 6.81 19.60
C ALA A 107 9.35 7.24 19.81
N LEU A 108 10.31 6.47 19.31
CA LEU A 108 11.74 6.83 19.36
C LEU A 108 12.03 8.13 18.60
N SER A 109 11.34 8.37 17.50
CA SER A 109 11.50 9.61 16.71
C SER A 109 10.92 10.83 17.42
N MET A 110 9.97 10.65 18.34
CA MET A 110 9.34 11.72 19.12
C MET A 110 10.11 12.08 20.39
N GLN A 111 10.98 11.17 20.87
CA GLN A 111 11.83 11.41 22.03
C GLN A 111 12.89 12.47 21.70
N GLY A 112 12.66 13.71 22.16
CA GLY A 112 13.56 14.85 21.96
C GLY A 112 12.98 16.00 21.13
N HIS A 113 11.78 15.86 20.57
CA HIS A 113 11.06 16.96 19.92
C HIS A 113 10.14 17.69 20.90
N ILE A 114 10.16 19.03 20.85
CA ILE A 114 9.35 19.90 21.70
C ILE A 114 7.87 19.86 21.27
N ASP A 115 7.61 19.78 19.95
CA ASP A 115 6.24 19.70 19.40
C ASP A 115 5.97 18.30 18.81
N LYS A 116 5.35 17.47 19.65
CA LYS A 116 4.94 16.11 19.29
C LYS A 116 3.75 16.10 18.31
N ALA A 117 2.86 17.09 18.37
CA ALA A 117 1.66 17.16 17.55
C ALA A 117 1.97 17.50 16.08
N ASP A 118 2.94 18.39 15.86
CA ASP A 118 3.45 18.69 14.51
C ASP A 118 4.19 17.48 13.91
N PHE A 119 4.96 16.76 14.72
CA PHE A 119 5.62 15.52 14.30
C PHE A 119 4.58 14.48 13.85
N LEU A 120 3.52 14.27 14.64
CA LEU A 120 2.47 13.30 14.31
C LEU A 120 1.73 13.64 13.03
N ARG A 121 1.41 14.92 12.79
CA ARG A 121 0.77 15.34 11.54
C ARG A 121 1.65 15.04 10.33
N SER A 122 2.96 15.26 10.45
CA SER A 122 3.93 14.94 9.40
C SER A 122 4.33 13.46 9.33
N PHE A 123 3.94 12.61 10.29
CA PHE A 123 4.37 11.21 10.42
C PHE A 123 3.98 10.29 9.25
N SER A 124 4.78 10.24 8.19
CA SER A 124 4.61 9.33 7.05
C SER A 124 5.76 8.32 6.91
N GLY A 125 5.64 7.38 5.98
CA GLY A 125 6.73 6.50 5.56
C GLY A 125 7.97 7.26 5.05
N GLY A 126 7.89 8.57 4.78
CA GLY A 126 9.04 9.40 4.46
C GLY A 126 9.96 9.73 5.65
N HIS A 127 9.58 9.39 6.90
CA HIS A 127 10.44 9.66 8.06
C HIS A 127 11.66 8.77 8.10
N ARG A 128 12.82 9.40 8.33
CA ARG A 128 14.15 8.78 8.27
C ARG A 128 14.26 7.45 9.02
N TYR A 129 13.70 7.35 10.24
CA TYR A 129 13.82 6.13 11.06
C TYR A 129 13.01 4.95 10.49
N ILE A 130 11.76 5.20 10.08
CA ILE A 130 10.92 4.18 9.45
C ILE A 130 11.51 3.76 8.10
N LEU A 131 11.91 4.75 7.32
CA LEU A 131 12.46 4.55 5.99
C LEU A 131 13.74 3.73 6.06
N ASN A 132 14.68 4.05 6.96
CA ASN A 132 15.90 3.27 7.13
C ASN A 132 15.59 1.83 7.54
N TYR A 133 14.71 1.63 8.52
CA TYR A 133 14.34 0.29 8.96
C TYR A 133 13.70 -0.53 7.82
N LEU A 134 12.66 -0.01 7.18
CA LEU A 134 11.96 -0.74 6.11
C LEU A 134 12.85 -0.95 4.87
N ILE A 135 13.79 -0.05 4.58
CA ILE A 135 14.76 -0.28 3.50
C ILE A 135 15.78 -1.34 3.90
N GLU A 136 16.43 -1.22 5.06
CA GLU A 136 17.54 -2.09 5.46
C GLU A 136 17.08 -3.50 5.86
N GLU A 137 16.00 -3.61 6.62
CA GLU A 137 15.54 -4.87 7.21
C GLU A 137 14.50 -5.63 6.38
N VAL A 138 13.87 -4.94 5.41
CA VAL A 138 12.80 -5.52 4.59
C VAL A 138 13.18 -5.49 3.12
N LEU A 139 13.36 -4.31 2.52
CA LEU A 139 13.57 -4.18 1.07
C LEU A 139 14.93 -4.74 0.61
N ASN A 140 16.02 -4.38 1.28
CA ASN A 140 17.39 -4.78 0.89
C ASN A 140 17.65 -6.28 1.06
N GLN A 141 16.85 -6.97 1.88
CA GLN A 141 16.90 -8.42 2.04
C GLN A 141 16.25 -9.16 0.86
N GLN A 142 15.54 -8.47 -0.03
CA GLN A 142 14.88 -9.07 -1.19
C GLN A 142 15.79 -9.17 -2.40
N SER A 143 15.48 -10.12 -3.29
CA SER A 143 16.14 -10.19 -4.59
C SER A 143 15.88 -8.91 -5.42
N PRO A 144 16.79 -8.52 -6.33
CA PRO A 144 16.59 -7.32 -7.16
C PRO A 144 15.27 -7.32 -7.95
N ILE A 145 14.79 -8.50 -8.34
CA ILE A 145 13.51 -8.67 -9.06
C ILE A 145 12.33 -8.29 -8.16
N VAL A 146 12.33 -8.77 -6.91
CA VAL A 146 11.26 -8.46 -5.94
C VAL A 146 11.34 -7.00 -5.50
N GLN A 147 12.55 -6.44 -5.32
CA GLN A 147 12.71 -5.02 -5.03
C GLN A 147 12.10 -4.13 -6.12
N ALA A 148 12.41 -4.40 -7.39
CA ALA A 148 11.83 -3.67 -8.52
C ALA A 148 10.31 -3.83 -8.59
N PHE A 149 9.80 -5.05 -8.33
CA PHE A 149 8.37 -5.30 -8.26
C PHE A 149 7.69 -4.42 -7.20
N LEU A 150 8.16 -4.50 -5.94
CA LEU A 150 7.63 -3.71 -4.82
C LEU A 150 7.66 -2.20 -5.11
N LEU A 151 8.77 -1.70 -5.66
CA LEU A 151 8.90 -0.27 -5.98
C LEU A 151 7.91 0.16 -7.06
N TYR A 152 7.83 -0.55 -8.19
CA TYR A 152 7.03 -0.11 -9.32
C TYR A 152 5.53 -0.30 -9.11
N THR A 153 5.11 -1.29 -8.33
CA THR A 153 3.69 -1.49 -7.97
C THR A 153 3.26 -0.65 -6.77
N SER A 154 4.18 0.01 -6.05
CA SER A 154 3.87 0.84 -4.88
C SER A 154 2.95 2.02 -5.16
N ILE A 155 2.84 2.46 -6.43
CA ILE A 155 1.93 3.52 -6.85
C ILE A 155 0.46 3.10 -6.83
N LEU A 156 0.18 1.80 -6.73
CA LEU A 156 -1.16 1.23 -6.77
C LEU A 156 -1.78 1.19 -5.38
N THR A 157 -3.03 1.62 -5.27
CA THR A 157 -3.81 1.53 -4.02
C THR A 157 -4.28 0.10 -3.75
N ARG A 158 -4.58 -0.65 -4.81
CA ARG A 158 -4.94 -2.07 -4.79
C ARG A 158 -4.16 -2.78 -5.89
N LEU A 159 -3.77 -4.02 -5.62
CA LEU A 159 -2.95 -4.84 -6.50
C LEU A 159 -3.71 -6.10 -6.87
N CYS A 160 -3.63 -6.48 -8.14
CA CYS A 160 -3.99 -7.81 -8.62
C CYS A 160 -2.99 -8.21 -9.71
N GLY A 161 -2.82 -9.52 -9.94
CA GLY A 161 -1.86 -10.04 -10.92
C GLY A 161 -1.88 -9.31 -12.27
N PRO A 162 -3.02 -9.22 -12.96
CA PRO A 162 -3.10 -8.57 -14.28
C PRO A 162 -2.76 -7.07 -14.27
N LEU A 163 -3.09 -6.34 -13.20
CA LEU A 163 -2.75 -4.93 -13.07
C LEU A 163 -1.24 -4.74 -12.83
N CYS A 164 -0.66 -5.55 -11.96
CA CYS A 164 0.78 -5.56 -11.72
C CYS A 164 1.53 -5.88 -13.02
N ASP A 165 1.08 -6.87 -13.79
CA ASP A 165 1.66 -7.21 -15.09
C ASP A 165 1.64 -6.01 -16.04
N ALA A 166 0.53 -5.27 -16.08
CA ALA A 166 0.38 -4.09 -16.92
C ALA A 166 1.32 -2.94 -16.53
N VAL A 167 1.50 -2.68 -15.23
CA VAL A 167 2.41 -1.65 -14.72
C VAL A 167 3.87 -2.02 -14.96
N MET A 168 4.22 -3.29 -14.72
CA MET A 168 5.59 -3.78 -14.80
C MET A 168 6.12 -3.86 -16.23
N ARG A 169 5.27 -3.78 -17.29
CA ARG A 169 5.69 -3.91 -18.70
C ARG A 169 6.93 -3.08 -19.01
N THR A 170 7.89 -3.60 -19.76
CA THR A 170 9.02 -2.82 -20.28
C THR A 170 8.67 -2.27 -21.66
N ASN A 171 8.92 -0.98 -21.90
CA ASN A 171 8.77 -0.41 -23.24
C ASN A 171 9.95 -0.92 -24.10
N GLY A 172 9.69 -1.60 -25.21
CA GLY A 172 10.70 -1.77 -26.26
C GLY A 172 11.37 -3.14 -26.44
N SER A 173 10.79 -4.25 -25.96
CA SER A 173 11.21 -5.57 -26.47
C SER A 173 10.08 -6.58 -26.43
N ALA A 174 9.60 -6.96 -27.62
CA ALA A 174 8.79 -8.15 -27.84
C ALA A 174 9.61 -9.46 -27.68
N HIS A 175 10.66 -9.48 -26.85
CA HIS A 175 11.59 -10.61 -26.72
C HIS A 175 11.82 -11.00 -25.25
N THR A 176 11.21 -12.13 -24.89
CA THR A 176 11.88 -13.33 -24.34
C THR A 176 12.67 -13.18 -23.03
N VAL A 177 11.99 -12.80 -21.96
CA VAL A 177 12.09 -13.58 -20.72
C VAL A 177 10.66 -13.94 -20.35
N PRO A 178 10.29 -15.21 -20.15
CA PRO A 178 8.99 -15.54 -19.58
C PRO A 178 8.96 -14.91 -18.18
N ARG A 179 8.35 -13.74 -18.09
CA ARG A 179 8.09 -13.12 -16.81
C ARG A 179 7.05 -14.00 -16.14
N GLN A 180 7.37 -14.49 -14.97
CA GLN A 180 6.39 -15.16 -14.14
C GLN A 180 5.20 -14.20 -13.96
N PRO A 181 3.96 -14.70 -14.02
CA PRO A 181 2.79 -13.85 -13.79
C PRO A 181 2.95 -13.11 -12.46
N SER A 182 2.65 -11.81 -12.45
CA SER A 182 2.76 -11.01 -11.23
C SER A 182 1.95 -11.58 -10.07
N GLN A 183 0.89 -12.35 -10.36
CA GLN A 183 0.13 -13.09 -9.35
C GLN A 183 1.02 -14.00 -8.50
N THR A 184 1.94 -14.74 -9.10
CA THR A 184 2.80 -15.64 -8.31
C THR A 184 3.83 -14.86 -7.49
N THR A 185 4.26 -13.68 -7.96
CA THR A 185 5.08 -12.78 -7.15
C THR A 185 4.29 -12.24 -5.95
N LEU A 186 3.01 -11.87 -6.13
CA LEU A 186 2.13 -11.46 -5.04
C LEU A 186 1.95 -12.58 -4.00
N GLU A 187 1.69 -13.81 -4.45
CA GLU A 187 1.57 -14.98 -3.58
C GLU A 187 2.87 -15.25 -2.80
N GLN A 188 4.04 -15.09 -3.43
CA GLN A 188 5.34 -15.23 -2.76
C GLN A 188 5.57 -14.13 -1.71
N ILE A 189 5.21 -12.88 -2.02
CA ILE A 189 5.33 -11.74 -1.09
C ILE A 189 4.37 -11.92 0.09
N GLU A 190 3.15 -12.42 -0.16
CA GLU A 190 2.18 -12.76 0.88
C GLU A 190 2.71 -13.86 1.79
N GLN A 191 3.21 -14.97 1.22
CA GLN A 191 3.76 -16.09 1.99
C GLN A 191 4.96 -15.71 2.85
N THR A 192 5.72 -14.70 2.44
CA THR A 192 6.87 -14.17 3.18
C THR A 192 6.52 -13.04 4.15
N ASN A 193 5.23 -12.71 4.31
CA ASN A 193 4.70 -11.60 5.11
C ASN A 193 5.41 -10.27 4.86
N LEU A 194 5.71 -9.97 3.60
CA LEU A 194 6.33 -8.70 3.19
C LEU A 194 5.30 -7.57 3.07
N PHE A 195 4.56 -7.34 4.16
CA PHE A 195 3.61 -6.23 4.30
C PHE A 195 2.55 -6.16 3.19
N LEU A 196 2.19 -7.31 2.62
CA LEU A 196 1.10 -7.46 1.65
C LEU A 196 -0.11 -8.08 2.36
N ILE A 197 -1.27 -7.45 2.19
CA ILE A 197 -2.50 -7.82 2.88
C ILE A 197 -3.54 -8.19 1.82
N PRO A 198 -4.11 -9.41 1.85
CA PRO A 198 -5.20 -9.78 0.96
C PRO A 198 -6.46 -8.97 1.30
N LEU A 199 -7.21 -8.59 0.27
CA LEU A 199 -8.47 -7.82 0.38
C LEU A 199 -9.71 -8.68 0.18
N ASP A 200 -9.53 -9.92 -0.29
CA ASP A 200 -10.60 -10.88 -0.53
C ASP A 200 -10.16 -12.31 -0.17
N ASP A 201 -11.13 -13.19 0.03
CA ASP A 201 -10.89 -14.60 0.36
C ASP A 201 -10.26 -15.38 -0.80
N LEU A 202 -10.45 -14.89 -2.04
CA LEU A 202 -9.95 -15.51 -3.26
C LEU A 202 -8.49 -15.15 -3.57
N ARG A 203 -7.87 -14.28 -2.76
CA ARG A 203 -6.51 -13.75 -2.94
C ARG A 203 -6.27 -13.18 -4.34
N GLN A 204 -7.27 -12.48 -4.87
CA GLN A 204 -7.17 -11.80 -6.16
C GLN A 204 -6.71 -10.36 -5.99
N TRP A 205 -7.24 -9.69 -4.96
CA TRP A 205 -6.87 -8.33 -4.62
C TRP A 205 -6.04 -8.27 -3.35
N TYR A 206 -5.04 -7.42 -3.39
CA TYR A 206 -4.13 -7.15 -2.29
C TYR A 206 -3.95 -5.65 -2.11
N ARG A 207 -3.44 -5.26 -0.94
CA ARG A 207 -2.86 -3.93 -0.71
C ARG A 207 -1.53 -4.06 0.02
N TYR A 208 -0.64 -3.11 -0.19
CA TYR A 208 0.47 -2.93 0.74
C TYR A 208 -0.04 -2.32 2.05
N HIS A 209 0.65 -2.63 3.14
CA HIS A 209 0.53 -1.87 4.38
C HIS A 209 0.88 -0.40 4.11
N GLN A 210 0.12 0.55 4.67
CA GLN A 210 0.21 1.96 4.29
C GLN A 210 1.63 2.53 4.42
N LEU A 211 2.28 2.39 5.58
CA LEU A 211 3.65 2.87 5.78
C LEU A 211 4.66 2.28 4.80
N PHE A 212 4.49 1.01 4.43
CA PHE A 212 5.40 0.34 3.51
C PHE A 212 5.22 0.89 2.08
N ALA A 213 3.98 1.09 1.65
CA ALA A 213 3.68 1.75 0.38
C ALA A 213 4.31 3.16 0.31
N GLU A 214 4.16 3.95 1.38
CA GLU A 214 4.73 5.30 1.46
C GLU A 214 6.27 5.30 1.38
N VAL A 215 6.95 4.37 2.06
CA VAL A 215 8.42 4.20 1.95
C VAL A 215 8.82 3.85 0.53
N LEU A 216 8.13 2.89 -0.10
CA LEU A 216 8.44 2.44 -1.46
C LEU A 216 8.24 3.56 -2.48
N GLN A 217 7.15 4.32 -2.37
CA GLN A 217 6.88 5.48 -3.22
C GLN A 217 7.92 6.59 -3.03
N HIS A 218 8.33 6.85 -1.78
CA HIS A 218 9.38 7.83 -1.50
C HIS A 218 10.72 7.40 -2.13
N ARG A 219 11.08 6.12 -1.98
CA ARG A 219 12.30 5.55 -2.57
C ARG A 219 12.26 5.61 -4.10
N LEU A 220 11.14 5.24 -4.72
CA LEU A 220 10.94 5.29 -6.17
C LEU A 220 11.13 6.72 -6.72
N ARG A 221 10.52 7.72 -6.07
CA ARG A 221 10.67 9.13 -6.48
C ARG A 221 12.10 9.66 -6.32
N GLN A 222 12.88 9.10 -5.40
CA GLN A 222 14.28 9.48 -5.23
C GLN A 222 15.21 8.77 -6.23
N SER A 223 14.96 7.49 -6.52
CA SER A 223 15.85 6.68 -7.36
C SER A 223 15.56 6.82 -8.86
N GLU A 224 14.28 6.87 -9.24
CA GLU A 224 13.82 6.82 -10.62
C GLU A 224 12.61 7.77 -10.83
N PRO A 225 12.74 9.09 -10.59
CA PRO A 225 11.63 10.03 -10.73
C PRO A 225 11.02 10.04 -12.15
N GLU A 226 11.82 9.75 -13.18
CA GLU A 226 11.41 9.72 -14.57
C GLU A 226 10.47 8.57 -14.93
N ILE A 227 10.49 7.46 -14.19
CA ILE A 227 9.62 6.30 -14.47
C ILE A 227 8.22 6.47 -13.86
N VAL A 228 8.07 7.31 -12.83
CA VAL A 228 6.83 7.48 -12.08
C VAL A 228 5.64 7.86 -12.98
N PRO A 229 5.75 8.87 -13.88
CA PRO A 229 4.66 9.20 -14.81
C PRO A 229 4.26 8.02 -15.70
N LEU A 230 5.24 7.25 -16.18
CA LEU A 230 5.00 6.09 -17.05
C LEU A 230 4.27 4.96 -16.34
N LEU A 231 4.60 4.70 -15.07
CA LEU A 231 3.90 3.70 -14.26
C LEU A 231 2.44 4.10 -14.04
N HIS A 232 2.19 5.37 -13.71
CA HIS A 232 0.83 5.90 -13.57
C HIS A 232 0.04 5.85 -14.89
N GLN A 233 0.67 6.14 -16.02
CA GLN A 233 0.04 6.03 -17.33
C GLN A 233 -0.41 4.59 -17.64
N ARG A 234 0.43 3.60 -17.34
CA ARG A 234 0.10 2.18 -17.54
C ARG A 234 -1.05 1.73 -16.66
N ALA A 235 -1.04 2.13 -15.39
CA ALA A 235 -2.13 1.87 -14.46
C ALA A 235 -3.44 2.50 -14.96
N SER A 236 -3.39 3.78 -15.38
CA SER A 236 -4.55 4.47 -15.97
C SER A 236 -5.13 3.73 -17.17
N LEU A 237 -4.26 3.22 -18.05
CA LEU A 237 -4.68 2.48 -19.23
C LEU A 237 -5.33 1.14 -18.90
N TRP A 238 -4.77 0.40 -17.94
CA TRP A 238 -5.37 -0.85 -17.49
C TRP A 238 -6.73 -0.62 -16.82
N TYR A 239 -6.82 0.35 -15.91
CA TYR A 239 -8.08 0.66 -15.22
C TYR A 239 -9.19 1.10 -16.19
N ALA A 240 -8.85 1.90 -17.20
CA ALA A 240 -9.82 2.30 -18.23
C ALA A 240 -10.33 1.10 -19.05
N GLN A 241 -9.47 0.11 -19.34
CA GLN A 241 -9.86 -1.11 -20.06
C GLN A 241 -10.75 -2.03 -19.21
N GLN A 242 -10.63 -1.96 -17.88
CA GLN A 242 -11.45 -2.71 -16.94
C GLN A 242 -12.68 -1.91 -16.46
N GLU A 243 -12.99 -0.78 -17.10
CA GLU A 243 -14.11 0.12 -16.77
C GLU A 243 -14.05 0.78 -15.37
N TYR A 244 -12.92 0.70 -14.68
CA TYR A 244 -12.65 1.43 -13.44
C TYR A 244 -12.21 2.88 -13.74
N LEU A 245 -13.12 3.68 -14.28
CA LEU A 245 -12.80 5.00 -14.83
C LEU A 245 -12.32 6.00 -13.77
N ALA A 246 -12.82 5.93 -12.53
CA ALA A 246 -12.36 6.79 -11.44
C ALA A 246 -10.87 6.57 -11.11
N ASP A 247 -10.46 5.30 -10.91
CA ASP A 247 -9.06 4.93 -10.71
C ASP A 247 -8.20 5.33 -11.92
N ALA A 248 -8.74 5.15 -13.14
CA ALA A 248 -8.05 5.56 -14.36
C ALA A 248 -7.77 7.07 -14.43
N ILE A 249 -8.73 7.90 -14.00
CA ILE A 249 -8.59 9.36 -13.93
C ILE A 249 -7.57 9.74 -12.86
N HIS A 250 -7.66 9.15 -11.66
CA HIS A 250 -6.71 9.42 -10.58
C HIS A 250 -5.27 9.11 -10.99
N HIS A 251 -5.04 7.96 -11.62
CA HIS A 251 -3.71 7.62 -12.13
C HIS A 251 -3.26 8.54 -13.27
N ALA A 252 -4.15 8.98 -14.17
CA ALA A 252 -3.79 9.96 -15.20
C ALA A 252 -3.37 11.31 -14.60
N LEU A 253 -4.09 11.78 -13.58
CA LEU A 253 -3.77 13.01 -12.85
C LEU A 253 -2.44 12.89 -12.09
N TRP A 254 -2.23 11.81 -11.33
CA TRP A 254 -0.97 11.55 -10.61
C TRP A 254 0.23 11.37 -11.54
N GLY A 255 0.00 10.80 -12.72
CA GLY A 255 0.99 10.67 -13.79
C GLY A 255 1.19 11.93 -14.62
N THR A 256 0.49 13.02 -14.33
CA THR A 256 0.51 14.29 -15.11
C THR A 256 0.11 14.15 -16.59
N ASP A 257 -0.61 13.07 -16.94
CA ASP A 257 -1.22 12.87 -18.27
C ASP A 257 -2.58 13.58 -18.32
N PHE A 258 -2.55 14.92 -18.23
CA PHE A 258 -3.75 15.75 -18.20
C PHE A 258 -4.65 15.61 -19.43
N PRO A 259 -4.13 15.47 -20.67
CA PRO A 259 -4.98 15.22 -21.84
C PRO A 259 -5.79 13.93 -21.72
N ARG A 260 -5.19 12.85 -21.20
CA ARG A 260 -5.89 11.59 -20.95
C ARG A 260 -6.90 11.72 -19.82
N ALA A 261 -6.52 12.38 -18.72
CA ALA A 261 -7.43 12.64 -17.61
C ALA A 261 -8.69 13.40 -18.07
N ALA A 262 -8.50 14.48 -18.84
CA ALA A 262 -9.60 15.28 -19.39
C ALA A 262 -10.53 14.46 -20.28
N MET A 263 -9.98 13.62 -21.17
CA MET A 263 -10.76 12.73 -22.02
C MET A 263 -11.62 11.75 -21.20
N LEU A 264 -11.03 11.14 -20.17
CA LEU A 264 -11.75 10.20 -19.30
C LEU A 264 -12.82 10.92 -18.45
N ILE A 265 -12.55 12.13 -17.97
CA ILE A 265 -13.52 12.96 -17.23
C ILE A 265 -14.72 13.29 -18.11
N GLU A 266 -14.50 13.70 -19.37
CA GLU A 266 -15.57 13.95 -20.33
C GLU A 266 -16.45 12.70 -20.55
N GLN A 267 -15.85 11.52 -20.60
CA GLN A 267 -16.57 10.26 -20.77
C GLN A 267 -17.50 9.92 -19.59
N VAL A 268 -17.12 10.27 -18.36
CA VAL A 268 -17.92 9.98 -17.15
C VAL A 268 -18.79 11.14 -16.69
N TRP A 269 -18.72 12.28 -17.38
CA TRP A 269 -19.33 13.53 -16.93
C TRP A 269 -20.83 13.39 -16.67
N SER A 270 -21.60 12.91 -17.64
CA SER A 270 -23.05 12.73 -17.53
C SER A 270 -23.42 11.73 -16.42
N THR A 271 -22.74 10.59 -16.39
CA THR A 271 -23.01 9.52 -15.43
C THR A 271 -22.81 9.98 -13.99
N LEU A 272 -21.70 10.66 -13.68
CA LEU A 272 -21.42 11.14 -12.33
C LEU A 272 -22.29 12.35 -11.95
N TRP A 273 -22.67 13.17 -12.92
CA TRP A 273 -23.64 14.24 -12.71
C TRP A 273 -24.98 13.67 -12.26
N ASP A 274 -25.50 12.68 -12.97
CA ASP A 274 -26.79 12.03 -12.66
C ASP A 274 -26.75 11.28 -11.31
N GLN A 275 -25.58 10.76 -10.92
CA GLN A 275 -25.36 10.13 -9.61
C GLN A 275 -25.16 11.13 -8.46
N GLY A 276 -25.13 12.45 -8.74
CA GLY A 276 -24.91 13.48 -7.74
C GLY A 276 -23.46 13.59 -7.22
N ALA A 277 -22.50 12.92 -7.87
CA ALA A 277 -21.09 12.91 -7.51
C ALA A 277 -20.33 14.17 -8.02
N ILE A 278 -20.98 15.33 -7.95
CA ILE A 278 -20.52 16.59 -8.55
C ILE A 278 -19.21 17.08 -7.92
N ALA A 279 -19.04 16.87 -6.61
CA ALA A 279 -17.82 17.28 -5.90
C ALA A 279 -16.56 16.59 -6.46
N THR A 280 -16.66 15.31 -6.82
CA THR A 280 -15.56 14.54 -7.42
C THR A 280 -15.21 15.06 -8.81
N LEU A 281 -16.22 15.32 -9.65
CA LEU A 281 -16.02 15.92 -10.98
C LEU A 281 -15.29 17.27 -10.88
N PHE A 282 -15.71 18.12 -9.95
CA PHE A 282 -15.11 19.44 -9.76
C PHE A 282 -13.67 19.33 -9.27
N ALA A 283 -13.40 18.43 -8.32
CA ALA A 283 -12.05 18.17 -7.86
C ALA A 283 -11.14 17.70 -8.99
N TRP A 284 -11.63 16.83 -9.89
CA TRP A 284 -10.85 16.37 -11.05
C TRP A 284 -10.58 17.47 -12.06
N VAL A 285 -11.56 18.30 -12.41
CA VAL A 285 -11.34 19.43 -13.33
C VAL A 285 -10.37 20.45 -12.74
N GLN A 286 -10.49 20.74 -11.43
CA GLN A 286 -9.54 21.62 -10.74
C GLN A 286 -8.11 21.06 -10.76
N ALA A 287 -7.95 19.74 -10.65
CA ALA A 287 -6.65 19.08 -10.69
C ALA A 287 -5.98 19.11 -12.07
N LEU A 288 -6.72 19.34 -13.17
CA LEU A 288 -6.15 19.53 -14.51
C LEU A 288 -5.40 20.87 -14.66
N GLY A 289 -5.72 21.86 -13.80
CA GLY A 289 -5.19 23.22 -13.91
C GLY A 289 -5.76 24.00 -15.10
N ASP A 290 -5.36 25.27 -15.26
CA ASP A 290 -5.85 26.10 -16.37
C ASP A 290 -5.13 25.79 -17.71
N GLU A 291 -4.03 25.05 -17.69
CA GLU A 291 -3.24 24.71 -18.90
C GLU A 291 -4.01 23.85 -19.91
N MET A 292 -5.00 23.10 -19.45
CA MET A 292 -5.86 22.26 -20.31
C MET A 292 -7.02 23.03 -20.94
N LEU A 293 -7.25 24.28 -20.53
CA LEU A 293 -8.36 25.09 -21.00
C LEU A 293 -8.33 25.38 -22.53
N PRO A 294 -7.18 25.72 -23.16
CA PRO A 294 -7.10 25.84 -24.62
C PRO A 294 -7.32 24.52 -25.36
N ILE A 295 -6.97 23.38 -24.74
CA ILE A 295 -6.97 22.06 -25.36
C ILE A 295 -8.38 21.44 -25.29
N ARG A 296 -9.11 21.67 -24.18
CA ARG A 296 -10.42 21.07 -23.89
C ARG A 296 -11.45 22.10 -23.40
N PRO A 297 -11.75 23.16 -24.18
CA PRO A 297 -12.64 24.25 -23.72
C PRO A 297 -14.05 23.77 -23.36
N SER A 298 -14.58 22.75 -24.06
CA SER A 298 -15.90 22.15 -23.78
C SER A 298 -16.03 21.59 -22.37
N LEU A 299 -14.96 21.01 -21.82
CA LEU A 299 -14.93 20.50 -20.46
C LEU A 299 -15.07 21.63 -19.44
N TYR A 300 -14.37 22.75 -19.66
CA TYR A 300 -14.42 23.92 -18.76
C TYR A 300 -15.75 24.66 -18.85
N VAL A 301 -16.38 24.69 -20.03
CA VAL A 301 -17.76 25.19 -20.17
C VAL A 301 -18.71 24.33 -19.34
N SER A 302 -18.63 23.00 -19.47
CA SER A 302 -19.46 22.06 -18.69
C SER A 302 -19.24 22.23 -17.18
N TYR A 303 -17.98 22.41 -16.77
CA TYR A 303 -17.62 22.72 -15.39
C TYR A 303 -18.20 24.05 -14.89
N ALA A 304 -18.11 25.12 -15.69
CA ALA A 304 -18.71 26.40 -15.33
C ALA A 304 -20.23 26.32 -15.19
N TRP A 305 -20.91 25.62 -16.11
CA TRP A 305 -22.34 25.34 -16.00
C TRP A 305 -22.66 24.57 -14.71
N GLY A 306 -21.87 23.56 -14.37
CA GLY A 306 -22.02 22.85 -13.10
C GLY A 306 -21.87 23.75 -11.87
N LEU A 307 -20.87 24.64 -11.88
CA LEU A 307 -20.65 25.62 -10.81
C LEU A 307 -21.87 26.55 -10.66
N ALA A 308 -22.44 27.02 -11.78
CA ALA A 308 -23.62 27.87 -11.75
C ALA A 308 -24.84 27.15 -11.14
N LEU A 309 -25.09 25.90 -11.55
CA LEU A 309 -26.20 25.08 -11.05
C LEU A 309 -26.06 24.72 -9.56
N THR A 310 -24.84 24.67 -9.05
CA THR A 310 -24.55 24.43 -7.62
C THR A 310 -24.45 25.73 -6.80
N GLY A 311 -24.81 26.88 -7.38
CA GLY A 311 -24.83 28.18 -6.71
C GLY A 311 -23.48 28.90 -6.62
N GLN A 312 -22.42 28.36 -7.22
CA GLN A 312 -21.08 28.97 -7.26
C GLN A 312 -20.93 29.92 -8.46
N ILE A 313 -21.89 30.85 -8.62
CA ILE A 313 -22.05 31.71 -9.80
C ILE A 313 -20.79 32.54 -10.10
N GLN A 314 -20.14 33.12 -9.07
CA GLN A 314 -18.92 33.90 -9.25
C GLN A 314 -17.76 33.08 -9.84
N LYS A 315 -17.62 31.81 -9.41
CA LYS A 315 -16.59 30.92 -9.97
C LYS A 315 -16.94 30.51 -11.40
N ALA A 316 -18.22 30.26 -11.68
CA ALA A 316 -18.69 29.95 -13.03
C ALA A 316 -18.36 31.07 -14.02
N GLU A 317 -18.66 32.31 -13.67
CA GLU A 317 -18.33 33.49 -14.48
C GLU A 317 -16.81 33.64 -14.67
N GLY A 318 -16.03 33.47 -13.59
CA GLY A 318 -14.58 33.48 -13.68
C GLY A 318 -14.01 32.40 -14.61
N THR A 319 -14.58 31.19 -14.61
CA THR A 319 -14.19 30.12 -15.53
C THR A 319 -14.59 30.42 -16.97
N LEU A 320 -15.81 30.92 -17.22
CA LEU A 320 -16.26 31.27 -18.58
C LEU A 320 -15.41 32.39 -19.19
N ASN A 321 -15.09 33.43 -18.42
CA ASN A 321 -14.22 34.51 -18.87
C ASN A 321 -12.83 34.01 -19.29
N LYS A 322 -12.28 33.02 -18.58
CA LYS A 322 -11.01 32.38 -18.98
C LYS A 322 -11.15 31.59 -20.28
N VAL A 323 -12.26 30.87 -20.47
CA VAL A 323 -12.54 30.14 -21.71
C VAL A 323 -12.66 31.09 -22.89
N GLU A 324 -13.43 32.17 -22.75
CA GLU A 324 -13.59 33.19 -23.79
C GLU A 324 -12.28 33.88 -24.16
N ALA A 325 -11.41 34.16 -23.18
CA ALA A 325 -10.10 34.77 -23.42
C ALA A 325 -9.09 33.86 -24.15
N THR A 326 -9.38 32.56 -24.25
CA THR A 326 -8.46 31.55 -24.79
C THR A 326 -8.89 31.03 -26.18
N LEU A 327 -10.12 31.35 -26.62
CA LEU A 327 -10.68 31.02 -27.94
C LEU A 327 -10.33 32.08 -28.99
#